data_AF-A0A3B0RD01-F1
#
_entry.id   AF-A0A3B0RD01-F1
#
_cell.length_a   1.000
_cell.length_b   1.000
_cell.length_c   1.000
_cell.angle_alpha   90.00
_cell.angle_beta   90.00
_cell.angle_gamma   90.00
#
_symmetry.space_group_name_H-M   'P 1'
#
loop_
_entity.id
_entity.type
_entity.pdbx_description
1 polymer ?
#
loop_
_entity_poly.entity_id
_entity_poly.type
_entity_poly.pdbx_seq_one_letter_code
_entity_poly.pdbx_strand_id
1 'polypeptide(L)'
;MTPLSSKTGSTVADSANSGIALRLSINGNNAGRDMKIFATAMLVVMAIIYFASKSYEHVHPALGFVRAFAEAAMVGGLADWFAVTALFRHPMGIPIPHTAIIPRNKDRIGDTLANFLKDNFLVSKIVAQRMHGVDMAGAVGRFLKSPSGGQGRMRMGASRLLSDVIGSLDKDRLGKMFKSSVKVQAKKLDLATPLGQILDAVMAENRHGPLINSSIKWAYRSLDANENIIRTMVTERANAVLRWTGLDDRIANEVIDGLYKLLADMVADPAHPLRAKTEETLVQLADELKHDPDLRQRIEEWKLEMIENPAIANWIDGMWEHGREA
;
A
#
# COMPACT_ATOMS: atom_id res chain seq x y z
N MET A 1 6.12 23.20 53.32
CA MET A 1 5.38 24.03 52.35
C MET A 1 4.66 23.13 51.35
N THR A 2 3.39 22.85 51.60
CA THR A 2 2.38 22.49 50.57
C THR A 2 1.86 23.79 49.91
N PRO A 3 1.05 23.75 48.84
CA PRO A 3 1.04 22.93 47.61
C PRO A 3 0.86 23.84 46.35
N LEU A 4 0.63 23.27 45.15
CA LEU A 4 -0.18 23.76 43.98
C LEU A 4 0.16 22.86 42.77
N SER A 5 -0.58 21.79 42.45
CA SER A 5 -1.87 21.68 41.74
C SER A 5 -1.97 22.44 40.41
N SER A 6 -1.79 21.72 39.29
CA SER A 6 -2.27 22.15 37.96
C SER A 6 -2.90 20.96 37.22
N LYS A 7 -4.20 20.77 37.41
CA LYS A 7 -5.06 19.88 36.62
C LYS A 7 -6.22 20.71 36.11
N THR A 8 -6.12 21.25 34.90
CA THR A 8 -7.25 21.88 34.20
C THR A 8 -6.90 21.97 32.73
N GLY A 9 -7.58 21.20 31.88
CA GLY A 9 -7.36 21.30 30.42
C GLY A 9 -8.09 20.31 29.52
N SER A 10 -8.78 19.27 30.02
CA SER A 10 -9.48 18.31 29.13
C SER A 10 -10.95 18.02 29.46
N THR A 11 -11.52 18.60 30.51
CA THR A 11 -12.88 18.25 30.97
C THR A 11 -13.99 19.10 30.32
N VAL A 12 -13.65 20.20 29.64
CA VAL A 12 -14.66 21.16 29.12
C VAL A 12 -15.13 20.81 27.70
N ALA A 13 -14.29 20.16 26.89
CA ALA A 13 -14.69 19.73 25.53
C ALA A 13 -15.56 18.46 25.55
N ASP A 14 -15.32 17.55 26.51
CA ASP A 14 -16.08 16.30 26.65
C ASP A 14 -17.49 16.54 27.24
N SER A 15 -17.65 17.54 28.11
CA SER A 15 -18.95 17.87 28.71
C SER A 15 -19.89 18.58 27.72
N ALA A 16 -19.34 19.41 26.82
CA ALA A 16 -20.10 20.09 25.78
C ALA A 16 -20.67 19.10 24.73
N ASN A 17 -19.86 18.12 24.30
CA ASN A 17 -20.31 17.08 23.37
C ASN A 17 -21.31 16.11 24.01
N SER A 18 -21.11 15.79 25.31
CA SER A 18 -22.04 14.96 26.08
C SER A 18 -23.39 15.65 26.27
N GLY A 19 -23.41 16.97 26.52
CA GLY A 19 -24.63 17.75 26.66
C GLY A 19 -25.43 17.90 25.36
N ILE A 20 -24.76 18.03 24.21
CA ILE A 20 -25.40 18.11 22.89
C ILE A 20 -25.98 16.74 22.49
N ALA A 21 -25.25 15.64 22.71
CA ALA A 21 -25.73 14.29 22.46
C ALA A 21 -26.93 13.93 23.37
N LEU A 22 -26.91 14.34 24.65
CA LEU A 22 -28.01 14.14 25.59
C LEU A 22 -29.24 14.99 25.21
N ARG A 23 -29.06 16.25 24.77
CA ARG A 23 -30.16 17.11 24.31
C ARG A 23 -30.79 16.64 22.99
N LEU A 24 -30.00 16.11 22.06
CA LEU A 24 -30.50 15.47 20.83
C LEU A 24 -31.29 14.19 21.13
N SER A 25 -30.82 13.37 22.09
CA SER A 25 -31.52 12.15 22.51
C SER A 25 -32.83 12.44 23.26
N ILE A 26 -32.87 13.47 24.09
CA ILE A 26 -34.07 13.88 24.83
C ILE A 26 -35.13 14.48 23.88
N ASN A 27 -34.73 15.28 22.87
CA ASN A 27 -35.69 15.84 21.91
C ASN A 27 -36.28 14.80 20.95
N GLY A 28 -35.49 13.81 20.51
CA GLY A 28 -35.98 12.77 19.59
C GLY A 28 -37.06 11.87 20.21
N ASN A 29 -36.95 11.56 21.51
CA ASN A 29 -37.94 10.76 22.23
C ASN A 29 -39.23 11.53 22.50
N ASN A 30 -39.15 12.85 22.70
CA ASN A 30 -40.33 13.69 22.90
C ASN A 30 -41.13 13.87 21.61
N ALA A 31 -40.46 14.15 20.48
CA ALA A 31 -41.13 14.34 19.19
C ALA A 31 -42.00 13.13 18.77
N GLY A 32 -41.49 11.91 18.96
CA GLY A 32 -42.25 10.69 18.66
C GLY A 32 -43.40 10.42 19.63
N ARG A 33 -43.31 10.91 20.87
CA ARG A 33 -44.38 10.81 21.88
C ARG A 33 -45.46 11.87 21.63
N ASP A 34 -45.06 13.09 21.32
CA ASP A 34 -45.94 14.22 21.03
C ASP A 34 -46.79 13.95 19.77
N MET A 35 -46.19 13.39 18.72
CA MET A 35 -46.90 12.98 17.51
C MET A 35 -47.97 11.90 17.78
N LYS A 36 -47.65 10.90 18.63
CA LYS A 36 -48.61 9.85 19.01
C LYS A 36 -49.78 10.40 19.82
N ILE A 37 -49.49 11.32 20.74
CA ILE A 37 -50.51 12.00 21.55
C ILE A 37 -51.43 12.82 20.63
N PHE A 38 -50.86 13.58 19.69
CA PHE A 38 -51.63 14.38 18.74
C PHE A 38 -52.52 13.51 17.84
N ALA A 39 -51.98 12.43 17.25
CA ALA A 39 -52.75 11.50 16.43
C ALA A 39 -53.91 10.84 17.21
N THR A 40 -53.65 10.45 18.46
CA THR A 40 -54.68 9.85 19.34
C THR A 40 -55.73 10.88 19.72
N ALA A 41 -55.33 12.12 20.03
CA ALA A 41 -56.25 13.21 20.34
C ALA A 41 -57.15 13.53 19.15
N MET A 42 -56.61 13.58 17.92
CA MET A 42 -57.40 13.81 16.71
C MET A 42 -58.44 12.70 16.48
N LEU A 43 -58.05 11.44 16.72
CA LEU A 43 -58.96 10.29 16.64
C LEU A 43 -60.10 10.39 17.68
N VAL A 44 -59.77 10.77 18.91
CA VAL A 44 -60.77 11.00 19.97
C VAL A 44 -61.71 12.16 19.62
N VAL A 45 -61.19 13.26 19.08
CA VAL A 45 -62.01 14.40 18.63
C VAL A 45 -62.98 13.96 17.53
N MET A 46 -62.52 13.22 16.52
CA MET A 46 -63.40 12.67 15.48
C MET A 46 -64.45 11.72 16.06
N ALA A 47 -64.11 10.95 17.09
CA ALA A 47 -65.08 10.11 17.79
C ALA A 47 -66.16 10.91 18.52
N ILE A 48 -65.76 11.96 19.23
CA ILE A 48 -66.72 12.87 19.89
C ILE A 48 -67.64 13.51 18.85
N ILE A 49 -67.10 14.00 17.73
CA ILE A 49 -67.89 14.59 16.63
C ILE A 49 -68.86 13.56 16.05
N TYR A 50 -68.42 12.32 15.81
CA TYR A 50 -69.28 11.25 15.30
C TYR A 50 -70.46 10.97 16.23
N PHE A 51 -70.21 10.75 17.53
CA PHE A 51 -71.27 10.47 18.50
C PHE A 51 -72.22 11.66 18.71
N ALA A 52 -71.68 12.88 18.74
CA ALA A 52 -72.49 14.10 18.84
C ALA A 52 -73.38 14.28 17.61
N SER A 53 -72.82 14.21 16.40
CA SER A 53 -73.59 14.34 15.16
C SER A 53 -74.65 13.26 15.01
N LYS A 54 -74.35 12.01 15.42
CA LYS A 54 -75.31 10.90 15.44
C LYS A 54 -76.48 11.13 16.41
N SER A 55 -76.23 11.76 17.57
CA SER A 55 -77.29 12.03 18.55
C SER A 55 -78.24 13.16 18.12
N TYR A 56 -77.76 14.14 17.36
CA TYR A 56 -78.55 15.31 16.93
C TYR A 56 -79.07 15.23 15.49
N GLU A 57 -78.85 14.10 14.82
CA GLU A 57 -79.21 13.88 13.41
C GLU A 57 -80.70 14.10 13.11
N HIS A 58 -81.57 13.93 14.11
CA HIS A 58 -83.01 14.12 13.98
C HIS A 58 -83.44 15.59 13.88
N VAL A 59 -82.54 16.53 14.19
CA VAL A 59 -82.84 17.97 14.26
C VAL A 59 -82.48 18.70 12.96
N HIS A 60 -81.39 18.32 12.27
CA HIS A 60 -80.97 18.95 11.02
C HIS A 60 -80.32 17.97 10.03
N PRO A 61 -80.80 17.87 8.77
CA PRO A 61 -80.25 16.98 7.74
C PRO A 61 -78.76 17.18 7.42
N ALA A 62 -78.25 18.41 7.62
CA ALA A 62 -76.85 18.75 7.38
C ALA A 62 -75.86 18.00 8.32
N LEU A 63 -76.34 17.52 9.48
CA LEU A 63 -75.53 16.75 10.42
C LEU A 63 -75.16 15.35 9.89
N GLY A 64 -75.89 14.84 8.90
CA GLY A 64 -75.57 13.59 8.22
C GLY A 64 -74.22 13.63 7.49
N PHE A 65 -73.87 14.78 6.89
CA PHE A 65 -72.57 14.95 6.21
C PHE A 65 -71.41 14.99 7.21
N VAL A 66 -71.60 15.66 8.35
CA VAL A 66 -70.59 15.73 9.42
C VAL A 66 -70.38 14.35 10.05
N ARG A 67 -71.46 13.59 10.26
CA ARG A 67 -71.40 12.20 10.73
C ARG A 67 -70.60 11.34 9.77
N ALA A 68 -70.92 11.36 8.48
CA ALA A 68 -70.24 10.54 7.47
C ALA A 68 -68.74 10.87 7.38
N PHE A 69 -68.38 12.16 7.46
CA PHE A 69 -66.98 12.59 7.50
C PHE A 69 -66.25 12.09 8.74
N ALA A 70 -66.85 12.26 9.93
CA ALA A 70 -66.25 11.81 11.19
C ALA A 70 -66.13 10.27 11.26
N GLU A 71 -67.11 9.54 10.71
CA GLU A 71 -67.09 8.08 10.59
C GLU A 71 -65.94 7.62 9.68
N ALA A 72 -65.80 8.23 8.50
CA ALA A 72 -64.72 7.91 7.57
C ALA A 72 -63.33 8.23 8.17
N ALA A 73 -63.18 9.37 8.84
CA ALA A 73 -61.94 9.78 9.49
C ALA A 73 -61.54 8.84 10.64
N MET A 74 -62.51 8.41 11.47
CA MET A 74 -62.25 7.46 12.56
C MET A 74 -61.85 6.08 12.03
N VAL A 75 -62.60 5.53 11.09
CA VAL A 75 -62.33 4.21 10.51
C VAL A 75 -60.98 4.22 9.79
N GLY A 76 -60.68 5.28 9.03
CA GLY A 76 -59.38 5.47 8.38
C GLY A 76 -58.21 5.50 9.36
N GLY A 77 -58.34 6.24 10.47
CA GLY A 77 -57.31 6.30 11.51
C GLY A 77 -57.06 4.96 12.22
N LEU A 78 -58.13 4.19 12.48
CA LEU A 78 -58.00 2.85 13.04
C LEU A 78 -57.36 1.86 12.05
N ALA A 79 -57.68 1.96 10.76
CA ALA A 79 -57.10 1.11 9.73
C ALA A 79 -55.59 1.35 9.55
N ASP A 80 -55.15 2.61 9.54
CA ASP A 80 -53.73 2.95 9.45
C ASP A 80 -52.94 2.46 10.67
N TRP A 81 -53.49 2.64 11.88
CA TRP A 81 -52.89 2.08 13.10
C TRP A 81 -52.74 0.56 13.01
N PHE A 82 -53.76 -0.14 12.51
CA PHE A 82 -53.73 -1.58 12.33
C PHE A 82 -52.67 -1.99 11.29
N ALA A 83 -52.58 -1.30 10.15
CA ALA A 83 -51.64 -1.62 9.08
C ALA A 83 -50.17 -1.51 9.52
N VAL A 84 -49.80 -0.39 10.16
CA VAL A 84 -48.43 -0.18 10.67
C VAL A 84 -48.11 -1.20 11.76
N THR A 85 -49.05 -1.42 12.69
CA THR A 85 -48.86 -2.39 13.76
C THR A 85 -48.71 -3.80 13.18
N ALA A 86 -49.54 -4.20 12.23
CA ALA A 86 -49.48 -5.50 11.56
C ALA A 86 -48.22 -5.69 10.71
N LEU A 87 -47.55 -4.64 10.26
CA LEU A 87 -46.28 -4.75 9.55
C LEU A 87 -45.15 -5.21 10.48
N PHE A 88 -45.13 -4.67 11.71
CA PHE A 88 -44.02 -4.83 12.66
C PHE A 88 -44.31 -5.78 13.84
N ARG A 89 -45.57 -5.94 14.25
CA ARG A 89 -46.02 -6.61 15.47
C ARG A 89 -47.43 -7.22 15.30
N HIS A 90 -47.95 -7.85 16.36
CA HIS A 90 -49.32 -8.35 16.40
C HIS A 90 -50.26 -7.29 17.01
N PRO A 91 -51.30 -6.82 16.28
CA PRO A 91 -52.27 -5.87 16.82
C PRO A 91 -53.01 -6.46 18.03
N MET A 92 -53.14 -5.70 19.10
CA MET A 92 -53.67 -6.13 20.41
C MET A 92 -53.00 -7.36 21.04
N GLY A 93 -51.80 -7.75 20.58
CA GLY A 93 -51.07 -8.92 21.10
C GLY A 93 -51.63 -10.28 20.68
N ILE A 94 -52.65 -10.30 19.82
CA ILE A 94 -53.28 -11.53 19.34
C ILE A 94 -52.58 -11.97 18.05
N PRO A 95 -52.09 -13.23 17.94
CA PRO A 95 -51.41 -13.73 16.75
C PRO A 95 -52.42 -14.01 15.63
N ILE A 96 -52.90 -12.94 14.99
CA ILE A 96 -53.79 -13.03 13.83
C ILE A 96 -52.96 -13.51 12.62
N PRO A 97 -53.44 -14.49 11.84
CA PRO A 97 -52.79 -14.90 10.59
C PRO A 97 -52.54 -13.67 9.68
N HIS A 98 -51.36 -13.63 9.05
CA HIS A 98 -50.92 -12.57 8.13
C HIS A 98 -50.58 -11.20 8.76
N THR A 99 -50.30 -11.16 10.07
CA THR A 99 -49.69 -10.01 10.76
C THR A 99 -48.22 -10.28 11.11
N ALA A 100 -47.47 -9.26 11.55
CA ALA A 100 -46.02 -9.24 11.73
C ALA A 100 -45.22 -9.66 10.47
N ILE A 101 -45.55 -9.07 9.32
CA ILE A 101 -44.99 -9.44 8.01
C ILE A 101 -43.46 -9.32 7.97
N ILE A 102 -42.88 -8.26 8.54
CA ILE A 102 -41.42 -8.03 8.53
C ILE A 102 -40.69 -9.06 9.42
N PRO A 103 -41.04 -9.22 10.71
CA PRO A 103 -40.41 -10.24 11.55
C PRO A 103 -40.50 -11.66 10.96
N ARG A 104 -41.63 -11.99 10.33
CA ARG A 104 -41.90 -13.32 9.77
C ARG A 104 -41.07 -13.63 8.51
N ASN A 105 -40.70 -12.62 7.72
CA ASN A 105 -39.94 -12.77 6.48
C ASN A 105 -38.52 -12.20 6.56
N LYS A 106 -38.00 -11.93 7.76
CA LYS A 106 -36.70 -11.27 7.98
C LYS A 106 -35.55 -11.96 7.25
N ASP A 107 -35.53 -13.29 7.24
CA ASP A 107 -34.43 -14.07 6.67
C ASP A 107 -34.45 -13.96 5.14
N ARG A 108 -35.62 -14.12 4.52
CA ARG A 108 -35.81 -13.91 3.07
C ARG A 108 -35.44 -12.49 2.62
N ILE A 109 -35.81 -11.48 3.41
CA ILE A 109 -35.46 -10.08 3.12
C ILE A 109 -33.94 -9.88 3.21
N GLY A 110 -33.29 -10.47 4.23
CA GLY A 110 -31.84 -10.47 4.39
C GLY A 110 -31.11 -11.10 3.21
N ASP A 111 -31.55 -12.28 2.77
CA ASP A 111 -30.96 -12.97 1.62
C ASP A 111 -31.11 -12.16 0.32
N THR A 112 -32.30 -11.58 0.10
CA THR A 112 -32.56 -10.73 -1.08
C THR A 112 -31.67 -9.48 -1.06
N LEU A 113 -31.50 -8.85 0.10
CA LEU A 113 -30.65 -7.67 0.26
C LEU A 113 -29.17 -8.02 0.07
N ALA A 114 -28.72 -9.16 0.60
CA ALA A 114 -27.36 -9.65 0.41
C ALA A 114 -27.04 -9.91 -1.07
N ASN A 115 -27.94 -10.57 -1.78
CA ASN A 115 -27.80 -10.80 -3.22
C ASN A 115 -27.82 -9.48 -4.00
N PHE A 116 -28.69 -8.53 -3.65
CA PHE A 116 -28.71 -7.21 -4.26
C PHE A 116 -27.39 -6.46 -4.07
N LEU A 117 -26.81 -6.47 -2.87
CA LEU A 117 -25.49 -5.88 -2.60
C LEU A 117 -24.38 -6.58 -3.41
N LYS A 118 -24.43 -7.91 -3.50
CA LYS A 118 -23.48 -8.70 -4.29
C LYS A 118 -23.54 -8.34 -5.76
N ASP A 119 -24.72 -8.28 -6.34
CA ASP A 119 -24.89 -8.12 -7.78
C ASP A 119 -24.73 -6.66 -8.24
N ASN A 120 -25.06 -5.69 -7.39
CA ASN A 120 -25.08 -4.27 -7.76
C ASN A 120 -23.92 -3.45 -7.18
N PHE A 121 -23.40 -3.81 -6.00
CA PHE A 121 -22.34 -3.02 -5.31
C PHE A 121 -20.98 -3.72 -5.26
N LEU A 122 -20.92 -5.05 -5.35
CA LEU A 122 -19.68 -5.84 -5.37
C LEU A 122 -19.20 -6.18 -6.79
N VAL A 123 -19.54 -5.35 -7.79
CA VAL A 123 -18.98 -5.51 -9.14
C VAL A 123 -17.47 -5.23 -9.07
N SER A 124 -16.65 -6.28 -9.19
CA SER A 124 -15.19 -6.23 -9.07
C SER A 124 -14.54 -5.08 -9.85
N LYS A 125 -15.14 -4.71 -10.98
CA LYS A 125 -14.70 -3.59 -11.83
C LYS A 125 -14.82 -2.22 -11.15
N ILE A 126 -15.91 -1.94 -10.43
CA ILE A 126 -16.14 -0.66 -9.75
C ILE A 126 -15.25 -0.55 -8.50
N VAL A 127 -15.09 -1.67 -7.78
CA VAL A 127 -14.20 -1.74 -6.61
C VAL A 127 -12.74 -1.56 -7.03
N ALA A 128 -12.28 -2.24 -8.09
CA ALA A 128 -10.92 -2.11 -8.61
C ALA A 128 -10.60 -0.66 -9.04
N GLN A 129 -11.56 0.03 -9.66
CA GLN A 129 -11.38 1.42 -10.09
C GLN A 129 -11.31 2.39 -8.90
N ARG A 130 -12.07 2.15 -7.82
CA ARG A 130 -12.00 2.93 -6.57
C ARG A 130 -10.72 2.66 -5.78
N MET A 131 -10.21 1.42 -5.86
CA MET A 131 -8.96 0.98 -5.21
C MET A 131 -7.71 1.58 -5.86
N HIS A 132 -7.76 1.97 -7.13
CA HIS A 132 -6.61 2.49 -7.88
C HIS A 132 -6.04 3.81 -7.30
N GLY A 133 -6.80 4.52 -6.48
CA GLY A 133 -6.38 5.73 -5.77
C GLY A 133 -5.89 5.50 -4.33
N VAL A 134 -5.88 4.26 -3.84
CA VAL A 134 -5.50 3.94 -2.46
C VAL A 134 -4.10 3.32 -2.45
N ASP A 135 -3.16 3.97 -1.75
CA ASP A 135 -1.82 3.45 -1.48
C ASP A 135 -1.85 2.30 -0.47
N MET A 136 -2.36 1.13 -0.91
CA MET A 136 -2.38 -0.07 -0.08
C MET A 136 -0.97 -0.59 0.18
N ALA A 137 -0.08 -0.51 -0.82
CA ALA A 137 1.30 -0.96 -0.70
C ALA A 137 2.05 -0.17 0.38
N GLY A 138 1.92 1.16 0.41
CA GLY A 138 2.52 1.99 1.45
C GLY A 138 1.79 1.88 2.79
N ALA A 139 0.47 1.61 2.83
CA ALA A 139 -0.22 1.32 4.10
C ALA A 139 0.32 0.05 4.75
N VAL A 140 0.52 -1.02 3.97
CA VAL A 140 1.16 -2.26 4.41
C VAL A 140 2.63 -2.01 4.78
N GLY A 141 3.37 -1.25 3.97
CA GLY A 141 4.77 -0.91 4.25
C GLY A 141 4.94 -0.13 5.56
N ARG A 142 4.06 0.84 5.86
CA ARG A 142 4.05 1.58 7.12
C ARG A 142 3.72 0.68 8.31
N PHE A 143 2.77 -0.25 8.14
CA PHE A 143 2.43 -1.24 9.16
C PHE A 143 3.61 -2.19 9.47
N LEU A 144 4.35 -2.62 8.45
CA LEU A 144 5.55 -3.45 8.60
C LEU A 144 6.73 -2.70 9.22
N LYS A 145 6.93 -1.42 8.86
CA LYS A 145 8.04 -0.59 9.33
C LYS A 145 7.88 -0.10 10.77
N SER A 146 6.66 0.00 11.29
CA SER A 146 6.41 0.41 12.68
C SER A 146 5.22 -0.36 13.29
N PRO A 147 5.44 -1.60 13.77
CA PRO A 147 4.40 -2.43 14.37
C PRO A 147 3.92 -1.96 15.77
N SER A 148 4.47 -0.87 16.30
CA SER A 148 4.41 -0.49 17.72
C SER A 148 3.24 0.42 18.12
N GLY A 149 2.41 0.89 17.18
CA GLY A 149 1.38 1.90 17.46
C GLY A 149 0.02 1.40 18.01
N GLY A 150 -0.27 0.10 18.01
CA GLY A 150 -1.63 -0.43 18.30
C GLY A 150 -1.66 -1.59 19.29
N GLN A 151 -2.47 -1.46 20.34
CA GLN A 151 -2.62 -2.42 21.44
C GLN A 151 -2.90 -3.87 20.96
N GLY A 152 -2.08 -4.79 21.49
CA GLY A 152 -2.08 -6.27 21.49
C GLY A 152 -3.09 -7.10 20.67
N ARG A 153 -4.41 -6.81 20.73
CA ARG A 153 -5.44 -7.67 20.10
C ARG A 153 -5.64 -7.36 18.62
N MET A 154 -5.60 -6.09 18.22
CA MET A 154 -5.74 -5.70 16.82
C MET A 154 -4.49 -6.13 16.02
N ARG A 155 -3.31 -6.08 16.66
CA ARG A 155 -2.04 -6.55 16.10
C ARG A 155 -2.06 -8.03 15.77
N MET A 156 -2.48 -8.87 16.72
CA MET A 156 -2.54 -10.33 16.51
C MET A 156 -3.58 -10.72 15.45
N GLY A 157 -4.71 -10.00 15.37
CA GLY A 157 -5.70 -10.20 14.32
C GLY A 157 -5.16 -9.81 12.95
N ALA A 158 -4.59 -8.62 12.81
CA ALA A 158 -4.03 -8.12 11.56
C ALA A 158 -2.85 -8.96 11.06
N SER A 159 -1.94 -9.38 11.96
CA SER A 159 -0.81 -10.22 11.58
C SER A 159 -1.26 -11.62 11.13
N ARG A 160 -2.25 -12.23 11.80
CA ARG A 160 -2.80 -13.53 11.38
C ARG A 160 -3.50 -13.44 10.04
N LEU A 161 -4.31 -12.40 9.82
CA LEU A 161 -4.96 -12.18 8.53
C LEU A 161 -3.94 -11.94 7.42
N LEU A 162 -2.87 -11.18 7.68
CA LEU A 162 -1.77 -11.01 6.72
C LEU A 162 -1.04 -12.33 6.45
N SER A 163 -0.73 -13.11 7.49
CA SER A 163 -0.09 -14.42 7.35
C SER A 163 -0.98 -15.41 6.61
N ASP A 164 -2.28 -15.44 6.86
CA ASP A 164 -3.24 -16.30 6.17
C ASP A 164 -3.43 -15.87 4.71
N VAL A 165 -3.51 -14.56 4.44
CA VAL A 165 -3.59 -14.05 3.07
C VAL A 165 -2.31 -14.38 2.30
N ILE A 166 -1.14 -14.11 2.88
CA ILE A 166 0.16 -14.43 2.26
C ILE A 166 0.34 -15.95 2.11
N GLY A 167 -0.11 -16.75 3.08
CA GLY A 167 -0.07 -18.21 3.03
C GLY A 167 -1.06 -18.82 2.04
N SER A 168 -2.20 -18.15 1.80
CA SER A 168 -3.20 -18.56 0.80
C SER A 168 -2.80 -18.21 -0.63
N LEU A 169 -1.89 -17.24 -0.80
CA LEU A 169 -1.36 -16.86 -2.10
C LEU A 169 -0.33 -17.89 -2.57
N ASP A 170 -0.54 -18.38 -3.79
CA ASP A 170 0.36 -19.32 -4.46
C ASP A 170 1.79 -18.75 -4.52
N LYS A 171 2.75 -19.50 -3.96
CA LYS A 171 4.14 -19.06 -3.76
C LYS A 171 4.80 -18.73 -5.09
N ASP A 172 4.47 -19.49 -6.13
CA ASP A 172 5.01 -19.28 -7.48
C ASP A 172 4.46 -18.00 -8.11
N ARG A 173 3.21 -17.63 -7.78
CA ARG A 173 2.61 -16.38 -8.26
C ARG A 173 3.23 -15.17 -7.57
N LEU A 174 3.46 -15.23 -6.25
CA LEU A 174 4.13 -14.15 -5.52
C LEU A 174 5.55 -13.92 -6.03
N GLY A 175 6.32 -14.98 -6.25
CA GLY A 175 7.66 -14.89 -6.82
C GLY A 175 7.66 -14.26 -8.21
N LYS A 176 6.75 -14.70 -9.10
CA LYS A 176 6.59 -14.13 -10.44
C LYS A 176 6.18 -12.65 -10.42
N MET A 177 5.26 -12.26 -9.55
CA MET A 177 4.86 -10.85 -9.40
C MET A 177 5.97 -9.96 -8.84
N PHE A 178 6.72 -10.47 -7.86
CA PHE A 178 7.86 -9.75 -7.32
C PHE A 178 8.93 -9.55 -8.40
N LYS A 179 9.29 -10.62 -9.10
CA LYS A 179 10.28 -10.60 -10.19
C LYS A 179 9.86 -9.65 -11.32
N SER A 180 8.61 -9.69 -11.74
CA SER A 180 8.10 -8.78 -12.77
C SER A 180 8.11 -7.33 -12.30
N SER A 181 7.75 -7.07 -11.03
CA SER A 181 7.78 -5.73 -10.45
C SER A 181 9.21 -5.19 -10.35
N VAL A 182 10.16 -5.98 -9.86
CA VAL A 182 11.59 -5.63 -9.79
C VAL A 182 12.12 -5.34 -11.19
N LYS A 183 11.83 -6.21 -12.18
CA LYS A 183 12.22 -6.00 -13.57
C LYS A 183 11.66 -4.70 -14.14
N VAL A 184 10.39 -4.39 -13.88
CA VAL A 184 9.75 -3.14 -14.35
C VAL A 184 10.38 -1.92 -13.70
N GLN A 185 10.68 -1.95 -12.40
CA GLN A 185 11.31 -0.83 -11.72
C GLN A 185 12.77 -0.65 -12.14
N ALA A 186 13.53 -1.74 -12.29
CA ALA A 186 14.90 -1.71 -12.77
C ALA A 186 15.01 -1.11 -14.18
N LYS A 187 14.04 -1.39 -15.07
CA LYS A 187 13.98 -0.77 -16.41
C LYS A 187 13.73 0.74 -16.38
N LYS A 188 13.02 1.25 -15.36
CA LYS A 188 12.67 2.68 -15.24
C LYS A 188 13.77 3.54 -14.61
N LEU A 189 14.70 2.93 -13.88
CA LEU A 189 15.80 3.62 -13.23
C LEU A 189 16.87 3.99 -14.27
N ASP A 190 17.22 5.28 -14.35
CA ASP A 190 18.44 5.73 -15.00
C ASP A 190 19.62 5.39 -14.08
N LEU A 191 20.48 4.47 -14.50
CA LEU A 191 21.64 4.06 -13.71
C LEU A 191 22.84 4.97 -13.90
N ALA A 192 22.95 5.67 -15.02
CA ALA A 192 24.15 6.43 -15.35
C ALA A 192 24.33 7.63 -14.42
N THR A 193 23.26 8.41 -14.19
CA THR A 193 23.32 9.60 -13.34
C THR A 193 23.68 9.29 -11.88
N PRO A 194 23.01 8.32 -11.20
CA PRO A 194 23.37 7.96 -9.84
C PRO A 194 24.78 7.39 -9.72
N LEU A 195 25.24 6.60 -10.71
CA LEU A 195 26.62 6.09 -10.73
C LEU A 195 27.64 7.22 -10.81
N GLY A 196 27.41 8.22 -11.66
CA GLY A 196 28.25 9.42 -11.73
C GLY A 196 28.27 10.20 -10.43
N GLN A 197 27.11 10.39 -9.77
CA GLN A 197 27.03 11.07 -8.46
C GLN A 197 27.76 10.32 -7.34
N ILE A 198 27.66 8.98 -7.33
CA ILE A 198 28.39 8.14 -6.37
C ILE A 198 29.89 8.25 -6.62
N LEU A 199 30.31 8.20 -7.89
CA LEU A 199 31.71 8.31 -8.25
C LEU A 199 32.27 9.68 -7.87
N ASP A 200 31.56 10.78 -8.15
CA ASP A 200 31.92 12.13 -7.69
C ASP A 200 32.12 12.19 -6.17
N ALA A 201 31.18 11.64 -5.39
CA ALA A 201 31.26 11.66 -3.93
C ALA A 201 32.49 10.88 -3.43
N VAL A 202 32.76 9.71 -4.02
CA VAL A 202 33.93 8.88 -3.69
C VAL A 202 35.24 9.59 -4.08
N MET A 203 35.24 10.34 -5.19
CA MET A 203 36.39 11.15 -5.62
C MET A 203 36.62 12.35 -4.69
N ALA A 204 35.56 13.09 -4.36
CA ALA A 204 35.61 14.30 -3.52
C ALA A 204 36.12 14.01 -2.09
N GLU A 205 35.72 12.89 -1.51
CA GLU A 205 36.17 12.48 -0.17
C GLU A 205 37.53 11.74 -0.16
N ASN A 206 38.20 11.64 -1.31
CA ASN A 206 39.44 10.87 -1.51
C ASN A 206 39.34 9.41 -0.99
N ARG A 207 38.15 8.81 -1.06
CA ARG A 207 37.89 7.43 -0.58
C ARG A 207 38.32 6.36 -1.58
N HIS A 208 38.61 6.76 -2.81
CA HIS A 208 39.14 5.89 -3.88
C HIS A 208 40.63 5.55 -3.70
N GLY A 209 41.43 6.42 -3.07
CA GLY A 209 42.88 6.23 -2.92
C GLY A 209 43.28 4.87 -2.32
N PRO A 210 42.68 4.42 -1.20
CA PRO A 210 42.94 3.09 -0.65
C PRO A 210 42.57 1.93 -1.58
N LEU A 211 41.51 2.07 -2.38
CA LEU A 211 41.08 1.06 -3.34
C LEU A 211 42.08 0.95 -4.49
N ILE A 212 42.50 2.08 -5.07
CA ILE A 212 43.53 2.13 -6.12
C ILE A 212 44.86 1.54 -5.60
N ASN A 213 45.26 1.92 -4.39
CA ASN A 213 46.47 1.36 -3.79
C ASN A 213 46.38 -0.17 -3.60
N SER A 214 45.22 -0.66 -3.17
CA SER A 214 45.01 -2.09 -2.95
C SER A 214 44.97 -2.85 -4.28
N SER A 215 44.37 -2.29 -5.33
CA SER A 215 44.34 -2.92 -6.65
C SER A 215 45.72 -2.98 -7.29
N ILE A 216 46.53 -1.91 -7.19
CA ILE A 216 47.91 -1.91 -7.66
C ILE A 216 48.75 -2.95 -6.89
N LYS A 217 48.64 -3.01 -5.56
CA LYS A 217 49.34 -4.02 -4.76
C LYS A 217 48.92 -5.44 -5.09
N TRP A 218 47.63 -5.66 -5.32
CA TRP A 218 47.12 -6.95 -5.76
C TRP A 218 47.67 -7.32 -7.14
N ALA A 219 47.66 -6.39 -8.10
CA ALA A 219 48.20 -6.60 -9.44
C ALA A 219 49.69 -6.92 -9.41
N TYR A 220 50.47 -6.15 -8.64
CA TYR A 220 51.89 -6.41 -8.42
C TYR A 220 52.13 -7.81 -7.86
N ARG A 221 51.45 -8.18 -6.77
CA ARG A 221 51.58 -9.51 -6.14
C ARG A 221 51.11 -10.64 -7.06
N SER A 222 50.05 -10.41 -7.83
CA SER A 222 49.53 -11.40 -8.77
C SER A 222 50.52 -11.64 -9.92
N LEU A 223 51.16 -10.58 -10.41
CA LEU A 223 52.20 -10.66 -11.42
C LEU A 223 53.46 -11.36 -10.87
N ASP A 224 53.91 -10.98 -9.67
CA ASP A 224 55.07 -11.57 -8.98
C ASP A 224 54.87 -13.07 -8.69
N ALA A 225 53.72 -13.44 -8.13
CA ALA A 225 53.44 -14.83 -7.75
C ALA A 225 53.20 -15.77 -8.94
N ASN A 226 52.77 -15.23 -10.09
CA ASN A 226 52.44 -16.01 -11.28
C ASN A 226 53.37 -15.71 -12.46
N GLU A 227 54.55 -15.14 -12.19
CA GLU A 227 55.48 -14.65 -13.21
C GLU A 227 55.75 -15.72 -14.28
N ASN A 228 56.07 -16.95 -13.87
CA ASN A 228 56.35 -18.06 -14.78
C ASN A 228 55.15 -18.41 -15.69
N ILE A 229 53.94 -18.41 -15.13
CA ILE A 229 52.71 -18.72 -15.87
C ILE A 229 52.41 -17.59 -16.86
N ILE A 230 52.52 -16.33 -16.41
CA ILE A 230 52.26 -15.15 -17.23
C ILE A 230 53.29 -15.05 -18.36
N ARG A 231 54.58 -15.24 -18.07
CA ARG A 231 55.65 -15.29 -19.09
C ARG A 231 55.39 -16.37 -20.13
N THR A 232 54.98 -17.56 -19.71
CA THR A 232 54.67 -18.67 -20.64
C THR A 232 53.46 -18.32 -21.52
N MET A 233 52.35 -17.86 -20.93
CA MET A 233 51.15 -17.48 -21.70
C MET A 233 51.41 -16.33 -22.68
N VAL A 234 52.16 -15.30 -22.24
CA VAL A 234 52.51 -14.17 -23.09
C VAL A 234 53.44 -14.64 -24.20
N THR A 235 54.47 -15.44 -23.90
CA THR A 235 55.41 -15.96 -24.92
C THR A 235 54.72 -16.87 -25.94
N GLU A 236 53.79 -17.74 -25.51
CA GLU A 236 53.03 -18.60 -26.42
C GLU A 236 52.09 -17.80 -27.34
N ARG A 237 51.34 -16.84 -26.78
CA ARG A 237 50.43 -15.98 -27.57
C ARG A 237 51.20 -14.98 -28.43
N ALA A 238 52.29 -14.43 -27.89
CA ALA A 238 53.21 -13.56 -28.60
C ALA A 238 53.81 -14.31 -29.78
N ASN A 239 54.30 -15.54 -29.60
CA ASN A 239 54.84 -16.35 -30.71
C ASN A 239 53.88 -16.54 -31.88
N ALA A 240 52.57 -16.64 -31.63
CA ALA A 240 51.56 -16.70 -32.70
C ALA A 240 51.52 -15.42 -33.57
N VAL A 241 51.80 -14.25 -32.97
CA VAL A 241 51.81 -12.94 -33.63
C VAL A 241 53.22 -12.52 -34.08
N LEU A 242 54.25 -12.90 -33.32
CA LEU A 242 55.68 -12.63 -33.54
C LEU A 242 56.20 -13.31 -34.81
N ARG A 243 55.74 -14.54 -35.11
CA ARG A 243 56.10 -15.25 -36.35
C ARG A 243 55.71 -14.51 -37.63
N TRP A 244 54.71 -13.62 -37.57
CA TRP A 244 54.30 -12.79 -38.71
C TRP A 244 55.01 -11.43 -38.75
N THR A 245 55.52 -10.95 -37.62
CA THR A 245 56.08 -9.59 -37.46
C THR A 245 57.61 -9.55 -37.30
N GLY A 246 58.27 -10.69 -37.09
CA GLY A 246 59.73 -10.80 -36.98
C GLY A 246 60.32 -10.28 -35.66
N LEU A 247 59.49 -10.10 -34.63
CA LEU A 247 59.94 -9.69 -33.30
C LEU A 247 60.51 -10.89 -32.51
N ASP A 248 61.53 -10.64 -31.69
CA ASP A 248 62.19 -11.64 -30.84
C ASP A 248 61.49 -11.83 -29.48
N ASP A 249 61.60 -13.04 -28.90
CA ASP A 249 61.12 -13.40 -27.55
C ASP A 249 61.65 -12.47 -26.42
N ARG A 250 62.73 -11.72 -26.69
CA ARG A 250 63.26 -10.69 -25.77
C ARG A 250 62.23 -9.60 -25.47
N ILE A 251 61.43 -9.20 -26.45
CA ILE A 251 60.47 -8.10 -26.28
C ILE A 251 59.34 -8.50 -25.34
N ALA A 252 58.88 -9.76 -25.41
CA ALA A 252 57.88 -10.26 -24.47
C ALA A 252 58.37 -10.20 -23.02
N ASN A 253 59.63 -10.55 -22.79
CA ASN A 253 60.24 -10.49 -21.46
C ASN A 253 60.47 -9.05 -20.98
N GLU A 254 60.97 -8.17 -21.84
CA GLU A 254 61.18 -6.75 -21.53
C GLU A 254 59.85 -6.03 -21.21
N VAL A 255 58.75 -6.39 -21.88
CA VAL A 255 57.41 -5.84 -21.58
C VAL A 255 56.93 -6.28 -20.20
N ILE A 256 57.13 -7.55 -19.83
CA ILE A 256 56.74 -8.07 -18.51
C ILE A 256 57.59 -7.42 -17.41
N ASP A 257 58.91 -7.30 -17.62
CA ASP A 257 59.82 -6.63 -16.69
C ASP A 257 59.47 -5.15 -16.53
N GLY A 258 59.13 -4.48 -17.63
CA GLY A 258 58.66 -3.10 -17.64
C GLY A 258 57.35 -2.93 -16.87
N LEU A 259 56.38 -3.84 -17.06
CA LEU A 259 55.11 -3.85 -16.31
C LEU A 259 55.32 -4.09 -14.82
N TYR A 260 56.20 -5.02 -14.46
CA TYR A 260 56.55 -5.30 -13.08
C TYR A 260 57.16 -4.06 -12.42
N LYS A 261 58.15 -3.46 -13.06
CA LYS A 261 58.81 -2.24 -12.58
C LYS A 261 57.81 -1.09 -12.43
N LEU A 262 56.93 -0.90 -13.41
CA LEU A 262 55.89 0.12 -13.36
C LEU A 262 54.94 -0.06 -12.16
N LEU A 263 54.49 -1.29 -11.92
CA LEU A 263 53.64 -1.61 -10.76
C LEU A 263 54.40 -1.41 -9.45
N ALA A 264 55.67 -1.81 -9.38
CA ALA A 264 56.53 -1.57 -8.21
C ALA A 264 56.68 -0.08 -7.91
N ASP A 265 56.98 0.72 -8.94
CA ASP A 265 57.13 2.18 -8.85
C ASP A 265 55.80 2.83 -8.40
N MET A 266 54.65 2.37 -8.90
CA MET A 266 53.32 2.85 -8.45
C MET A 266 52.96 2.45 -7.01
N VAL A 267 53.48 1.32 -6.50
CA VAL A 267 53.35 0.93 -5.08
C VAL A 267 54.24 1.79 -4.19
N ALA A 268 55.45 2.09 -4.65
CA ALA A 268 56.46 2.85 -3.91
C ALA A 268 56.15 4.36 -3.86
N ASP A 269 55.62 4.93 -4.96
CA ASP A 269 55.30 6.34 -5.08
C ASP A 269 53.77 6.58 -5.14
N PRO A 270 53.15 7.10 -4.06
CA PRO A 270 51.76 7.50 -4.07
C PRO A 270 51.41 8.60 -5.07
N ALA A 271 52.37 9.44 -5.47
CA ALA A 271 52.20 10.55 -6.41
C ALA A 271 52.58 10.17 -7.86
N HIS A 272 52.73 8.88 -8.15
CA HIS A 272 53.14 8.41 -9.47
C HIS A 272 52.23 8.94 -10.59
N PRO A 273 52.76 9.44 -11.73
CA PRO A 273 51.96 10.07 -12.80
C PRO A 273 50.81 9.23 -13.33
N LEU A 274 50.97 7.91 -13.43
CA LEU A 274 49.87 7.02 -13.87
C LEU A 274 48.73 6.89 -12.85
N ARG A 275 49.02 7.05 -11.54
CA ARG A 275 47.97 7.08 -10.51
C ARG A 275 47.13 8.34 -10.68
N ALA A 276 47.80 9.49 -10.81
CA ALA A 276 47.15 10.76 -11.09
C ALA A 276 46.33 10.72 -12.40
N LYS A 277 46.86 10.07 -13.45
CA LYS A 277 46.11 9.90 -14.71
C LYS A 277 44.86 9.04 -14.53
N THR A 278 44.94 8.00 -13.71
CA THR A 278 43.78 7.14 -13.39
C THR A 278 42.72 7.94 -12.63
N GLU A 279 43.13 8.74 -11.65
CA GLU A 279 42.22 9.62 -10.90
C GLU A 279 41.56 10.65 -11.83
N GLU A 280 42.32 11.31 -12.71
CA GLU A 280 41.79 12.22 -13.72
C GLU A 280 40.74 11.53 -14.60
N THR A 281 41.04 10.30 -15.05
CA THR A 281 40.12 9.51 -15.89
C THR A 281 38.85 9.13 -15.14
N LEU A 282 38.93 8.83 -13.84
CA LEU A 282 37.76 8.54 -13.01
C LEU A 282 36.88 9.78 -12.79
N VAL A 283 37.49 10.95 -12.62
CA VAL A 283 36.74 12.22 -12.56
C VAL A 283 36.04 12.50 -13.89
N GLN A 284 36.75 12.32 -15.01
CA GLN A 284 36.18 12.50 -16.33
C GLN A 284 35.03 11.51 -16.58
N LEU A 285 35.21 10.24 -16.22
CA LEU A 285 34.16 9.22 -16.33
C LEU A 285 32.94 9.57 -15.48
N ALA A 286 33.12 10.11 -14.27
CA ALA A 286 32.02 10.57 -13.43
C ALA A 286 31.22 11.66 -14.14
N ASP A 287 31.89 12.60 -14.79
CA ASP A 287 31.26 13.67 -15.55
C ASP A 287 30.52 13.14 -16.80
N GLU A 288 31.18 12.29 -17.59
CA GLU A 288 30.60 11.66 -18.77
C GLU A 288 29.34 10.85 -18.42
N LEU A 289 29.35 10.10 -17.30
CA LEU A 289 28.17 9.37 -16.81
C LEU A 289 26.94 10.27 -16.58
N LYS A 290 27.16 11.54 -16.21
CA LYS A 290 26.09 12.52 -15.92
C LYS A 290 25.71 13.38 -17.12
N HIS A 291 26.56 13.52 -18.13
CA HIS A 291 26.36 14.52 -19.18
C HIS A 291 26.46 13.96 -20.60
N ASP A 292 27.22 12.89 -20.83
CA ASP A 292 27.39 12.30 -22.15
C ASP A 292 26.20 11.40 -22.53
N PRO A 293 25.42 11.75 -23.57
CA PRO A 293 24.31 10.92 -24.03
C PRO A 293 24.75 9.56 -24.59
N ASP A 294 25.93 9.46 -25.21
CA ASP A 294 26.38 8.22 -25.85
C ASP A 294 26.76 7.17 -24.81
N LEU A 295 27.52 7.57 -23.78
CA LEU A 295 27.86 6.69 -22.66
C LEU A 295 26.61 6.25 -21.88
N ARG A 296 25.67 7.17 -21.66
CA ARG A 296 24.38 6.85 -21.02
C ARG A 296 23.61 5.79 -21.79
N GLN A 297 23.56 5.89 -23.11
CA GLN A 297 22.90 4.89 -23.94
C GLN A 297 23.58 3.52 -23.80
N ARG A 298 24.91 3.45 -23.83
CA ARG A 298 25.66 2.20 -23.65
C ARG A 298 25.36 1.53 -22.31
N ILE A 299 25.23 2.32 -21.24
CA ILE A 299 24.90 1.82 -19.91
C ILE A 299 23.46 1.32 -19.85
N GLU A 300 22.54 2.02 -20.50
CA GLU A 300 21.15 1.59 -20.62
C GLU A 300 21.03 0.27 -21.39
N GLU A 301 21.77 0.11 -22.49
CA GLU A 301 21.85 -1.14 -23.25
C GLU A 301 22.39 -2.28 -22.38
N TRP A 302 23.54 -2.06 -21.74
CA TRP A 302 24.13 -3.04 -20.83
C TRP A 302 23.20 -3.41 -19.66
N LYS A 303 22.51 -2.43 -19.08
CA LYS A 303 21.50 -2.65 -18.03
C LYS A 303 20.38 -3.56 -18.53
N LEU A 304 19.86 -3.30 -19.73
CA LEU A 304 18.79 -4.10 -20.31
C LEU A 304 19.23 -5.54 -20.57
N GLU A 305 20.42 -5.74 -21.12
CA GLU A 305 21.03 -7.06 -21.30
C GLU A 305 21.15 -7.81 -19.97
N MET A 306 21.63 -7.12 -18.93
CA MET A 306 21.82 -7.68 -17.60
C MET A 306 20.49 -8.07 -16.94
N ILE A 307 19.45 -7.23 -17.07
CA ILE A 307 18.10 -7.49 -16.60
C ILE A 307 17.44 -8.68 -17.33
N GLU A 308 17.84 -8.93 -18.58
CA GLU A 308 17.32 -10.02 -19.41
C GLU A 308 18.14 -11.30 -19.30
N ASN A 309 19.29 -11.24 -18.63
CA ASN A 309 20.17 -12.38 -18.44
C ASN A 309 19.52 -13.46 -17.52
N PRO A 310 19.36 -14.71 -17.99
CA PRO A 310 18.78 -15.79 -17.20
C PRO A 310 19.62 -16.15 -15.96
N ALA A 311 20.94 -15.96 -15.98
CA ALA A 311 21.79 -16.22 -14.83
C ALA A 311 21.46 -15.29 -13.65
N ILE A 312 21.17 -14.02 -13.92
CA ILE A 312 20.75 -13.06 -12.90
C ILE A 312 19.36 -13.37 -12.39
N ALA A 313 18.46 -13.75 -13.29
CA ALA A 313 17.13 -14.20 -12.92
C ALA A 313 17.19 -15.37 -11.94
N ASN A 314 18.05 -16.36 -12.20
CA ASN A 314 18.25 -17.53 -11.34
C ASN A 314 18.94 -17.18 -10.02
N TRP A 315 19.92 -16.27 -10.05
CA TRP A 315 20.59 -15.79 -8.83
C TRP A 315 19.61 -15.08 -7.88
N ILE A 316 18.71 -14.25 -8.40
CA ILE A 316 17.65 -13.61 -7.62
C ILE A 316 16.70 -14.66 -7.03
N ASP A 317 16.34 -15.69 -7.80
CA ASP A 317 15.49 -16.78 -7.33
C ASP A 317 16.16 -17.50 -6.14
N GLY A 318 17.46 -17.80 -6.24
CA GLY A 318 18.24 -18.40 -5.15
C GLY A 318 18.29 -17.53 -3.88
N MET A 319 18.47 -16.21 -4.01
CA MET A 319 18.42 -15.31 -2.86
C MET A 319 17.03 -15.27 -2.20
N TRP A 320 15.96 -15.32 -2.99
CA TRP A 320 14.59 -15.35 -2.47
C TRP A 320 14.29 -16.62 -1.68
N GLU A 321 14.80 -17.76 -2.13
CA GLU A 321 14.72 -19.02 -1.40
C GLU A 321 15.48 -18.96 -0.08
N HIS A 322 16.73 -18.48 -0.09
CA HIS A 322 17.56 -18.37 1.11
C HIS A 322 16.96 -17.41 2.15
N GLY A 323 16.45 -16.24 1.72
CA GLY A 323 15.84 -15.27 2.62
C GLY A 323 14.50 -15.72 3.23
N ARG A 324 13.90 -16.80 2.70
CA ARG A 324 12.68 -17.42 3.25
C ARG A 324 12.97 -18.57 4.20
N GLU A 325 14.13 -19.21 4.07
CA GLU A 325 14.58 -20.28 4.96
C GLU A 325 15.22 -19.75 6.26
N ALA A 326 15.71 -18.50 6.22
CA ALA A 326 16.23 -17.75 7.37
C ALA A 326 15.13 -17.07 8.21
#